data_AF-A0A6N6TAY4-F1
#
_entry.id   AF-A0A6N6TAY4-F1
#
_cell.length_a   1.000
_cell.length_b   1.000
_cell.length_c   1.000
_cell.angle_alpha   90.00
_cell.angle_beta   90.00
_cell.angle_gamma   90.00
#
_symmetry.space_group_name_H-M   'P 1'
#
loop_
_entity.id
_entity.type
_entity.pdbx_description
1 polymer ?
#
loop_
_entity_poly.entity_id
_entity_poly.type
_entity_poly.pdbx_seq_one_letter_code
_entity_poly.pdbx_strand_id
1 'polypeptide(L)'
;MSEKTVQSATGLDGAVAALRRHLLEKGNRFEHGPDYEGNGKVLASVKQTARMYESMGYTKLVELGDPPVYALLQRGHRELHVFQPQDPQIRQWLADERANPNDPAIRAYMLGTSGLSEADLAVAAKPRRYHINEVDEVFIVTSDDD
;
A
#
# COMPACT_ATOMS: atom_id res chain seq x y z
N MET A 1 5.50 -22.48 31.18
CA MET A 1 4.65 -21.89 30.12
C MET A 1 5.03 -20.42 30.03
N SER A 2 5.93 -20.06 29.10
CA SER A 2 6.27 -18.66 28.88
C SER A 2 5.18 -18.05 28.01
N GLU A 3 4.32 -17.24 28.61
CA GLU A 3 3.47 -16.31 27.88
C GLU A 3 4.42 -15.36 27.13
N LYS A 4 4.57 -15.59 25.83
CA LYS A 4 5.12 -14.58 24.93
C LYS A 4 4.13 -13.43 24.95
N THR A 5 4.45 -12.39 25.71
CA THR A 5 3.80 -11.10 25.64
C THR A 5 4.00 -10.61 24.20
N VAL A 6 2.97 -10.76 23.37
CA VAL A 6 2.93 -10.10 22.07
C VAL A 6 2.88 -8.62 22.40
N GLN A 7 3.98 -7.92 22.22
CA GLN A 7 3.98 -6.46 22.30
C GLN A 7 2.94 -5.97 21.30
N SER A 8 1.83 -5.47 21.82
CA SER A 8 0.85 -4.72 21.05
C SER A 8 1.60 -3.54 20.44
N ALA A 9 1.90 -3.61 19.15
CA ALA A 9 2.54 -2.54 18.43
C ALA A 9 1.51 -1.41 18.21
N THR A 10 1.18 -0.68 19.27
CA THR A 10 0.29 0.49 19.25
C THR A 10 1.03 1.73 18.76
N GLY A 11 1.78 1.61 17.67
CA GLY A 11 2.60 2.65 17.07
C GLY A 11 2.64 2.54 15.54
N LEU A 12 3.27 3.52 14.89
CA LEU A 12 3.40 3.60 13.42
C LEU A 12 3.88 2.28 12.81
N ASP A 13 4.90 1.65 13.39
CA ASP A 13 5.46 0.38 12.90
C ASP A 13 4.45 -0.77 12.95
N GLY A 14 3.60 -0.79 13.97
CA GLY A 14 2.52 -1.77 14.09
C GLY A 14 1.44 -1.57 13.04
N ALA A 15 1.09 -0.32 12.76
CA ALA A 15 0.18 0.02 11.68
C ALA A 15 0.76 -0.38 10.31
N VAL A 16 2.03 -0.07 10.04
CA VAL A 16 2.72 -0.48 8.80
C VAL A 16 2.78 -2.00 8.67
N ALA A 17 3.09 -2.72 9.75
CA ALA A 17 3.10 -4.19 9.75
C ALA A 17 1.69 -4.77 9.49
N ALA A 18 0.64 -4.20 10.09
CA ALA A 18 -0.73 -4.61 9.84
C ALA A 18 -1.15 -4.38 8.38
N LEU A 19 -0.79 -3.22 7.81
CA LEU A 19 -1.03 -2.89 6.40
C LEU A 19 -0.32 -3.86 5.46
N ARG A 20 0.95 -4.18 5.74
CA ARG A 20 1.71 -5.17 4.95
C ARG A 20 1.09 -6.55 5.04
N ARG A 21 0.63 -6.99 6.22
CA ARG A 21 -0.08 -8.27 6.36
C ARG A 21 -1.32 -8.33 5.47
N HIS A 22 -2.12 -7.26 5.46
CA HIS A 22 -3.36 -7.16 4.68
C HIS A 22 -3.12 -7.12 3.17
N LEU A 23 -2.25 -6.22 2.71
CA LEU A 23 -1.96 -6.07 1.29
C LEU A 23 -1.33 -7.35 0.71
N LEU A 24 -0.44 -7.97 1.47
CA LEU A 24 0.33 -9.13 1.03
C LEU A 24 -0.32 -10.48 1.40
N GLU A 25 -1.57 -10.54 1.85
CA GLU A 25 -2.25 -11.83 2.07
C GLU A 25 -2.07 -12.79 0.88
N LYS A 26 -1.91 -14.08 1.17
CA LYS A 26 -1.62 -15.09 0.13
C LYS A 26 -2.81 -15.17 -0.82
N GLY A 27 -2.54 -14.96 -2.11
CA GLY A 27 -3.54 -14.91 -3.17
C GLY A 27 -3.72 -13.52 -3.75
N ASN A 28 -3.45 -12.45 -2.99
CA ASN A 28 -3.50 -11.09 -3.53
C ASN A 28 -2.44 -10.92 -4.62
N ARG A 29 -2.81 -10.14 -5.65
CA ARG A 29 -1.96 -9.86 -6.81
C ARG A 29 -1.94 -8.37 -7.08
N PHE A 30 -0.79 -7.91 -7.52
CA PHE A 30 -0.57 -6.54 -7.99
C PHE A 30 -0.36 -6.55 -9.50
N GLU A 31 -0.91 -5.56 -10.17
CA GLU A 31 -0.76 -5.32 -11.59
C GLU A 31 -0.42 -3.83 -11.77
N HIS A 32 0.30 -3.51 -12.82
CA HIS A 32 0.46 -2.11 -13.21
C HIS A 32 -0.88 -1.63 -13.73
N GLY A 33 -1.39 -0.54 -13.13
CA GLY A 33 -2.59 0.11 -13.60
C GLY A 33 -2.32 0.90 -14.89
N PRO A 34 -3.36 1.46 -15.52
CA PRO A 34 -3.18 2.28 -16.72
C PRO A 34 -2.38 3.54 -16.39
N ASP A 35 -1.41 3.88 -17.25
CA ASP A 35 -0.66 5.12 -17.16
C ASP A 35 -1.63 6.30 -17.14
N TYR A 36 -1.71 7.00 -16.00
CA TYR A 36 -2.48 8.22 -15.90
C TYR A 36 -1.67 9.34 -16.56
N GLU A 37 -1.86 9.54 -17.87
CA GLU A 37 -1.47 10.77 -18.56
C GLU A 37 -2.42 11.91 -18.10
N GLY A 38 -2.26 12.33 -16.85
CA GLY A 38 -3.08 13.38 -16.26
C GLY A 38 -2.80 14.71 -16.94
N ASN A 39 -3.78 15.23 -17.69
CA ASN A 39 -3.81 16.62 -18.14
C ASN A 39 -3.79 17.59 -16.93
N GLY A 40 -2.59 17.98 -16.49
CA GLY A 40 -2.33 19.30 -15.88
C GLY A 40 -2.45 19.47 -14.37
N LYS A 41 -2.75 18.43 -13.56
CA LYS A 41 -2.65 18.53 -12.09
C LYS A 41 -1.76 17.45 -11.51
N VAL A 42 -0.50 17.84 -11.33
CA VAL A 42 0.53 17.10 -10.62
C VAL A 42 0.07 16.85 -9.18
N LEU A 43 0.00 15.58 -8.78
CA LEU A 43 -0.33 15.16 -7.43
C LEU A 43 0.95 15.14 -6.58
N ALA A 44 1.35 16.30 -6.04
CA ALA A 44 2.68 16.46 -5.44
C ALA A 44 2.86 15.84 -4.03
N SER A 45 1.80 15.26 -3.44
CA SER A 45 1.89 14.64 -2.11
C SER A 45 0.75 13.67 -1.79
N VAL A 46 1.00 12.78 -0.82
CA VAL A 46 -0.05 11.91 -0.25
C VAL A 46 -1.24 12.73 0.27
N LYS A 47 -0.97 13.82 1.00
CA LYS A 47 -2.01 14.68 1.59
C LYS A 47 -2.91 15.31 0.54
N GLN A 48 -2.33 15.81 -0.56
CA GLN A 48 -3.09 16.39 -1.66
C GLN A 48 -3.93 15.34 -2.37
N THR A 49 -3.34 14.18 -2.66
CA THR A 49 -4.02 13.07 -3.33
C THR A 49 -5.16 12.50 -2.50
N ALA A 50 -4.96 12.29 -1.19
CA ALA A 50 -6.01 11.85 -0.28
C ALA A 50 -7.20 12.83 -0.30
N ARG A 51 -6.94 14.14 -0.21
CA ARG A 51 -8.00 15.17 -0.27
C ARG A 51 -8.76 15.17 -1.60
N MET A 52 -8.07 14.92 -2.72
CA MET A 52 -8.73 14.77 -4.02
C MET A 52 -9.72 13.60 -3.99
N TYR A 53 -9.30 12.43 -3.53
CA TYR A 53 -10.18 11.26 -3.44
C TYR A 53 -11.30 11.44 -2.41
N GLU A 54 -11.06 12.13 -1.30
CA GLU A 54 -12.12 12.53 -0.36
C GLU A 54 -13.22 13.33 -1.07
N SER A 55 -12.85 14.27 -1.95
CA SER A 55 -13.82 15.04 -2.76
C SER A 55 -14.61 14.19 -3.78
N MET A 56 -14.10 12.99 -4.12
CA MET A 56 -14.74 12.01 -5.00
C MET A 56 -15.59 10.98 -4.24
N GLY A 57 -15.83 11.22 -2.95
CA GLY A 57 -16.67 10.40 -2.08
C GLY A 57 -15.97 9.23 -1.40
N TYR A 58 -14.63 9.22 -1.37
CA TYR A 58 -13.89 8.28 -0.52
C TYR A 58 -13.86 8.78 0.93
N THR A 59 -13.93 7.86 1.88
CA THR A 59 -13.70 8.13 3.30
C THR A 59 -12.25 7.77 3.63
N LYS A 60 -11.48 8.72 4.15
CA LYS A 60 -10.14 8.44 4.66
C LYS A 60 -10.23 7.67 5.98
N LEU A 61 -9.55 6.53 6.05
CA LEU A 61 -9.56 5.64 7.20
C LEU A 61 -8.28 5.76 8.03
N VAL A 62 -7.13 5.90 7.36
CA VAL A 62 -5.81 5.98 8.00
C VAL A 62 -4.97 7.02 7.27
N GLU A 63 -4.18 7.78 8.03
CA GLU A 63 -3.13 8.67 7.53
C GLU A 63 -1.91 8.53 8.44
N LEU A 64 -0.73 8.30 7.86
CA LEU A 64 0.51 8.01 8.60
C LEU A 64 1.65 8.93 8.15
N GLY A 65 2.43 9.42 9.12
CA GLY A 65 3.57 10.32 8.94
C GLY A 65 3.22 11.80 9.13
N ASP A 66 4.25 12.63 9.35
CA ASP A 66 4.14 14.09 9.37
C ASP A 66 5.37 14.72 8.67
N PRO A 67 5.25 15.20 7.41
CA PRO A 67 4.04 15.16 6.57
C PRO A 67 3.61 13.73 6.21
N PRO A 68 2.33 13.49 5.84
CA PRO A 68 1.85 12.15 5.53
C PRO A 68 2.63 11.49 4.37
N VAL A 69 3.07 10.26 4.59
CA VAL A 69 3.75 9.40 3.60
C VAL A 69 2.87 8.23 3.16
N TYR A 70 1.74 8.03 3.84
CA TYR A 70 0.76 7.01 3.52
C TYR A 70 -0.66 7.44 3.93
N ALA A 71 -1.65 7.10 3.12
CA ALA A 71 -3.06 7.19 3.47
C ALA A 71 -3.85 6.00 2.90
N LEU A 72 -4.82 5.50 3.67
CA LEU A 72 -5.80 4.52 3.24
C LEU A 72 -7.18 5.18 3.19
N LEU A 73 -7.85 5.06 2.05
CA LEU A 73 -9.18 5.55 1.80
C LEU A 73 -10.08 4.43 1.28
N GLN A 74 -11.38 4.55 1.52
CA GLN A 74 -12.36 3.55 1.08
C GLN A 74 -13.61 4.20 0.48
N ARG A 75 -14.17 3.59 -0.57
CA ARG A 75 -15.49 3.92 -1.11
C ARG A 75 -16.26 2.65 -1.46
N GLY A 76 -17.32 2.35 -0.71
CA GLY A 76 -18.01 1.06 -0.84
C GLY A 76 -17.07 -0.08 -0.46
N HIS A 77 -16.81 -0.99 -1.41
CA HIS A 77 -15.86 -2.10 -1.24
C HIS A 77 -14.45 -1.80 -1.80
N ARG A 78 -14.25 -0.65 -2.46
CA ARG A 78 -12.94 -0.25 -2.99
C ARG A 78 -12.05 0.30 -1.90
N GLU A 79 -10.86 -0.26 -1.80
CA GLU A 79 -9.76 0.29 -1.04
C GLU A 79 -8.81 1.05 -1.97
N LEU A 80 -8.30 2.16 -1.46
CA LEU A 80 -7.35 3.02 -2.14
C LEU A 80 -6.22 3.36 -1.15
N HIS A 81 -5.01 2.95 -1.50
CA HIS A 81 -3.81 3.22 -0.71
C HIS A 81 -2.96 4.23 -1.47
N VAL A 82 -2.77 5.41 -0.90
CA VAL A 82 -1.89 6.46 -1.41
C VAL A 82 -0.60 6.45 -0.61
N PHE A 83 0.56 6.42 -1.26
CA PHE A 83 1.82 6.45 -0.54
C PHE A 83 2.96 7.04 -1.35
N GLN A 84 3.93 7.58 -0.62
CA GLN A 84 5.23 7.99 -1.14
C GLN A 84 6.28 7.12 -0.46
N PRO A 85 6.76 6.04 -1.12
CA PRO A 85 7.74 5.14 -0.53
C PRO A 85 8.96 5.95 -0.13
N GLN A 86 9.53 5.72 1.05
CA GLN A 86 10.78 6.38 1.48
C GLN A 86 12.00 5.50 1.24
N ASP A 87 11.76 4.20 1.09
CA ASP A 87 12.77 3.19 0.86
C ASP A 87 13.28 3.27 -0.61
N PRO A 88 14.59 3.49 -0.84
CA PRO A 88 15.14 3.61 -2.18
C PRO A 88 14.98 2.35 -3.04
N GLN A 89 15.03 1.16 -2.43
CA GLN A 89 14.86 -0.10 -3.16
C GLN A 89 13.41 -0.26 -3.63
N ILE A 90 12.45 0.10 -2.78
CA ILE A 90 11.03 0.09 -3.15
C ILE A 90 10.72 1.16 -4.20
N ARG A 91 11.29 2.38 -4.06
CA ARG A 91 11.17 3.43 -5.07
C ARG A 91 11.67 2.96 -6.43
N GLN A 92 12.88 2.41 -6.47
CA GLN A 92 13.49 1.96 -7.72
C GLN A 92 12.68 0.82 -8.37
N TRP A 93 12.17 -0.11 -7.56
CA TRP A 93 11.33 -1.19 -8.06
C TRP A 93 9.99 -0.69 -8.63
N LEU A 94 9.34 0.28 -7.97
CA LEU A 94 8.08 0.84 -8.44
C LEU A 94 8.24 1.70 -9.70
N ALA A 95 9.38 2.40 -9.83
CA ALA A 95 9.69 3.23 -11.00
C ALA A 95 10.07 2.41 -12.25
N ASP A 96 10.36 1.12 -12.11
CA ASP A 96 10.64 0.24 -13.25
C ASP A 96 9.34 -0.42 -13.74
N GLU A 97 8.74 0.14 -14.80
CA GLU A 97 7.53 -0.38 -15.44
C GLU A 97 7.68 -1.85 -15.92
N ARG A 98 8.91 -2.32 -16.14
CA ARG A 98 9.18 -3.71 -16.56
C ARG A 98 9.35 -4.65 -15.37
N ALA A 99 9.48 -4.12 -14.16
CA ALA A 99 9.58 -4.93 -12.96
C ALA A 99 8.28 -5.69 -12.73
N ASN A 100 8.42 -6.92 -12.22
CA ASN A 100 7.27 -7.71 -11.80
C ASN A 100 6.70 -7.11 -10.50
N PRO A 101 5.44 -6.62 -10.49
CA PRO A 101 4.81 -6.07 -9.29
C PRO A 101 4.55 -7.16 -8.21
N ASN A 102 4.75 -8.44 -8.54
CA ASN A 102 4.64 -9.57 -7.62
C ASN A 102 5.98 -10.28 -7.39
N ASP A 103 7.11 -9.57 -7.52
CA ASP A 103 8.45 -10.14 -7.30
C ASP A 103 8.57 -10.72 -5.87
N PRO A 104 8.82 -12.04 -5.72
CA PRO A 104 8.99 -12.68 -4.41
C PRO A 104 10.12 -12.07 -3.56
N ALA A 105 11.19 -11.56 -4.17
CA ALA A 105 12.31 -10.96 -3.46
C ALA A 105 11.92 -9.60 -2.86
N ILE A 106 11.21 -8.77 -3.62
CA ILE A 106 10.68 -7.50 -3.12
C ILE A 106 9.64 -7.74 -2.04
N ARG A 107 8.76 -8.72 -2.24
CA ARG A 107 7.78 -9.12 -1.24
C ARG A 107 8.45 -9.55 0.07
N ALA A 108 9.45 -10.43 0.02
CA ALA A 108 10.20 -10.85 1.19
C ALA A 108 10.92 -9.67 1.88
N TYR A 109 11.46 -8.74 1.09
CA TYR A 109 12.09 -7.52 1.58
C TYR A 109 11.10 -6.60 2.33
N MET A 110 9.92 -6.35 1.75
CA MET A 110 8.86 -5.57 2.39
C MET A 110 8.41 -6.21 3.71
N LEU A 111 8.28 -7.53 3.77
CA LEU A 111 7.93 -8.23 5.02
C LEU A 111 9.05 -8.09 6.06
N GLY A 112 10.30 -8.37 5.66
CA GLY A 112 11.46 -8.34 6.55
C GLY A 112 11.68 -6.97 7.19
N THR A 113 11.46 -5.87 6.46
CA THR A 113 11.57 -4.51 7.02
C THR A 113 10.50 -4.18 8.06
N SER A 114 9.42 -4.97 8.16
CA SER A 114 8.43 -4.91 9.24
C SER A 114 8.58 -6.02 10.29
N GLY A 115 9.68 -6.77 10.26
CA GLY A 115 9.87 -7.93 11.14
C GLY A 115 8.88 -9.08 10.87
N LEU A 116 8.35 -9.15 9.64
CA LEU A 116 7.41 -10.17 9.19
C LEU A 116 8.09 -11.18 8.27
N SER A 117 7.44 -12.33 8.09
CA SER A 117 7.78 -13.37 7.14
C SER A 117 6.55 -13.85 6.37
N GLU A 118 6.74 -14.67 5.34
CA GLU A 118 5.63 -15.30 4.59
C GLU A 118 4.73 -16.20 5.47
N ALA A 119 5.26 -16.73 6.57
CA ALA A 119 4.51 -17.55 7.50
C ALA A 119 3.48 -16.73 8.28
N ASP A 120 3.74 -15.43 8.47
CA ASP A 120 2.85 -14.50 9.19
C ASP A 120 1.65 -14.04 8.34
N LEU A 121 1.61 -14.41 7.06
CA LEU A 121 0.58 -14.00 6.13
C LEU A 121 -0.54 -15.04 6.05
N ALA A 122 -1.76 -14.56 6.28
CA ALA A 122 -2.97 -15.33 6.10
C ALA A 122 -3.21 -15.65 4.62
N VAL A 123 -3.99 -16.70 4.36
CA VAL A 123 -4.58 -16.92 3.04
C VAL A 123 -5.78 -15.99 2.90
N ALA A 124 -5.80 -15.17 1.85
CA ALA A 124 -6.89 -14.24 1.61
C ALA A 124 -8.20 -15.02 1.44
N ALA A 125 -9.23 -14.66 2.23
CA ALA A 125 -10.55 -15.29 2.12
C ALA A 125 -11.19 -15.03 0.74
N LYS A 126 -10.98 -13.82 0.21
CA LYS A 126 -11.27 -13.44 -1.17
C LYS A 126 -10.02 -12.74 -1.72
N PRO A 127 -9.17 -13.43 -2.50
CA PRO A 127 -8.00 -12.83 -3.12
C PRO A 127 -8.37 -11.58 -3.93
N ARG A 128 -7.61 -10.51 -3.74
CA ARG A 128 -7.82 -9.23 -4.43
C ARG A 128 -6.79 -8.99 -5.50
N ARG A 129 -7.21 -8.30 -6.56
CA ARG A 129 -6.31 -7.68 -7.54
C ARG A 129 -6.20 -6.20 -7.23
N TYR A 130 -4.97 -5.73 -7.25
CA TYR A 130 -4.61 -4.36 -6.95
C TYR A 130 -3.89 -3.75 -8.16
N HIS A 131 -4.33 -2.56 -8.57
CA HIS A 131 -3.69 -1.80 -9.64
C HIS A 131 -2.82 -0.71 -9.03
N ILE A 132 -1.54 -0.71 -9.38
CA ILE A 132 -0.55 0.28 -8.96
C ILE A 132 -0.44 1.35 -10.06
N ASN A 133 -0.68 2.61 -9.71
CA ASN A 133 -0.45 3.75 -10.59
C ASN A 133 0.52 4.72 -9.92
N GLU A 134 1.30 5.45 -10.72
CA GLU A 134 2.14 6.54 -10.25
C GLU A 134 1.64 7.88 -10.80
N VAL A 135 1.62 8.90 -9.96
CA VAL A 135 1.46 10.30 -10.38
C VAL A 135 2.43 11.17 -9.57
N ASP A 136 3.47 11.68 -10.22
CA ASP A 136 4.48 12.58 -9.62
C ASP A 136 5.06 12.04 -8.30
N GLU A 137 5.69 10.86 -8.36
CA GLU A 137 6.26 10.13 -7.21
C GLU A 137 5.25 9.71 -6.12
N VAL A 138 3.95 10.00 -6.29
CA VAL A 138 2.87 9.48 -5.45
C VAL A 138 2.30 8.22 -6.09
N PHE A 139 2.38 7.10 -5.36
CA PHE A 139 1.83 5.84 -5.80
C PHE A 139 0.42 5.65 -5.24
N ILE A 140 -0.47 5.13 -6.09
CA ILE A 140 -1.86 4.87 -5.80
C ILE A 140 -2.14 3.41 -6.10
N VAL A 141 -2.41 2.63 -5.07
CA VAL A 141 -2.86 1.24 -5.18
C VAL A 141 -4.36 1.19 -4.98
N THR A 142 -5.09 0.64 -5.95
CA THR A 142 -6.56 0.51 -5.90
C THR A 142 -6.97 -0.95 -6.03
N SER A 143 -7.93 -1.39 -5.20
CA SER A 143 -8.51 -2.72 -5.35
C SER A 143 -9.59 -2.75 -6.43
N ASP A 144 -9.69 -3.86 -7.16
CA ASP A 144 -10.81 -4.11 -8.05
C ASP A 144 -12.15 -4.29 -7.29
N ASP A 145 -13.24 -3.86 -7.93
CA ASP A 145 -14.62 -4.18 -7.56
C ASP A 145 -15.00 -5.50 -8.25
N ASP A 146 -14.57 -6.64 -7.74
CA ASP A 146 -15.22 -7.91 -8.07
C ASP A 146 -16.41 -8.16 -7.14
#